data_AF-A0A3D3JEN3-F1
#
_entry.id   AF-A0A3D3JEN3-F1
#
_cell.length_a   1.000
_cell.length_b   1.000
_cell.length_c   1.000
_cell.angle_alpha   90.00
_cell.angle_beta   90.00
_cell.angle_gamma   90.00
#
_symmetry.space_group_name_H-M   'P 1'
#
loop_
_entity.id
_entity.type
_entity.pdbx_description
1 polymer ?
#
loop_
_entity_poly.entity_id
_entity_poly.type
_entity_poly.pdbx_seq_one_letter_code
_entity_poly.pdbx_strand_id
1 'polypeptide(L)'
;MIVADDRIIFDDAELKTMSPEDIARIQKTYGARHLMRLPSYEIEFMEWLKTSDPPVWNDLWSNSPDEPYYVSLAFLSEVTGDNAGAGWIIRDLVSTENFYFAPALLIEKESTAFIDASKERFLRNDSLTPAQLLAVEASMGPVDIWHFAYRHDLSINVVRRAVRELVDDRILLHVPDADHLSQFFDVD
;
A
#
# COMPACT_ATOMS: atom_id res chain seq x y z
N MET A 1 24.08 2.30 4.03
CA MET A 1 23.87 0.87 4.37
C MET A 1 24.68 0.43 5.59
N ILE A 2 24.01 0.02 6.66
CA ILE A 2 24.60 -0.68 7.82
C ILE A 2 24.13 -2.13 7.81
N VAL A 3 25.03 -3.09 7.97
CA VAL A 3 24.72 -4.53 8.05
C VAL A 3 25.11 -5.03 9.44
N ALA A 4 24.14 -5.60 10.16
CA ALA A 4 24.35 -6.24 11.46
C ALA A 4 23.38 -7.41 11.61
N ASP A 5 23.88 -8.60 11.99
CA ASP A 5 23.08 -9.80 12.30
C ASP A 5 21.94 -10.08 11.29
N ASP A 6 22.29 -10.26 10.01
CA ASP A 6 21.37 -10.49 8.88
C ASP A 6 20.34 -9.38 8.60
N ARG A 7 20.48 -8.22 9.26
CA ARG A 7 19.63 -7.04 9.07
C ARG A 7 20.38 -5.92 8.36
N ILE A 8 19.66 -5.23 7.48
CA ILE A 8 20.17 -4.11 6.69
C ILE A 8 19.34 -2.87 6.99
N ILE A 9 20.03 -1.75 7.23
CA ILE A 9 19.41 -0.44 7.37
C ILE A 9 19.94 0.45 6.24
N PHE A 10 19.00 0.98 5.46
CA PHE A 10 19.24 2.01 4.47
C PHE A 10 18.83 3.37 5.04
N ASP A 11 19.53 4.41 4.61
CA ASP A 11 19.03 5.78 4.80
C ASP A 11 17.93 6.09 3.77
N ASP A 12 16.95 6.91 4.14
CA ASP A 12 15.84 7.24 3.25
C ASP A 12 16.31 7.96 1.98
N ALA A 13 17.39 8.76 2.04
CA ALA A 13 17.96 9.39 0.85
C ALA A 13 18.69 8.36 -0.05
N GLU A 14 19.30 7.32 0.54
CA GLU A 14 19.85 6.19 -0.22
C GLU A 14 18.73 5.47 -0.99
N LEU A 15 17.62 5.13 -0.32
CA LEU A 15 16.49 4.45 -0.95
C LEU A 15 15.87 5.24 -2.11
N LYS A 16 15.75 6.56 -1.94
CA LYS A 16 15.17 7.46 -2.95
C LYS A 16 16.03 7.58 -4.21
N THR A 17 17.35 7.47 -4.07
CA THR A 17 18.30 7.68 -5.18
C THR A 17 18.82 6.38 -5.77
N MET A 18 18.39 5.23 -5.24
CA MET A 18 18.86 3.92 -5.67
C MET A 18 18.44 3.61 -7.11
N SER A 19 19.40 3.20 -7.94
CA SER A 19 19.12 2.83 -9.32
C SER A 19 18.47 1.44 -9.41
N PRO A 20 17.64 1.16 -10.45
CA PRO A 20 17.10 -0.18 -10.69
C PRO A 20 18.18 -1.27 -10.78
N GLU A 21 19.35 -0.95 -11.35
CA GLU A 21 20.48 -1.88 -11.44
C GLU A 21 21.06 -2.23 -10.07
N ASP A 22 21.18 -1.24 -9.18
CA ASP A 22 21.66 -1.45 -7.82
C ASP A 22 20.66 -2.27 -7.00
N ILE A 23 19.36 -1.97 -7.11
CA ILE A 23 18.27 -2.70 -6.46
C ILE A 23 18.33 -4.18 -6.86
N ALA A 24 18.36 -4.46 -8.16
CA ALA A 24 18.41 -5.83 -8.68
C ALA A 24 19.67 -6.57 -8.22
N ARG A 25 20.83 -5.89 -8.18
CA ARG A 25 22.07 -6.48 -7.67
C ARG A 25 21.99 -6.82 -6.18
N ILE A 26 21.42 -5.93 -5.37
CA ILE A 26 21.25 -6.12 -3.92
C ILE A 26 20.27 -7.27 -3.65
N GLN A 27 19.11 -7.26 -4.29
CA GLN A 27 18.10 -8.33 -4.17
C GLN A 27 18.66 -9.69 -4.61
N LYS A 28 19.40 -9.76 -5.71
CA LYS A 28 20.03 -11.01 -6.16
C LYS A 28 21.05 -11.55 -5.15
N THR A 29 21.77 -10.66 -4.47
CA THR A 29 22.86 -11.05 -3.56
C THR A 29 22.36 -11.40 -2.15
N TYR A 30 21.37 -10.65 -1.66
CA TYR A 30 20.97 -10.67 -0.25
C TYR A 30 19.47 -10.95 -0.03
N GLY A 31 18.65 -10.91 -1.08
CA GLY A 31 17.18 -10.99 -1.09
C GLY A 31 16.56 -12.09 -0.25
N ALA A 32 17.11 -13.31 -0.31
CA ALA A 32 16.54 -14.48 0.34
C ALA A 32 17.01 -14.70 1.78
N ARG A 33 17.98 -13.90 2.27
CA ARG A 33 18.69 -14.20 3.53
C ARG A 33 18.76 -13.04 4.50
N HIS A 34 18.49 -11.82 4.04
CA HIS A 34 18.58 -10.63 4.88
C HIS A 34 17.23 -9.95 4.99
N LEU A 35 17.02 -9.30 6.13
CA LEU A 35 15.90 -8.41 6.35
C LEU A 35 16.35 -6.96 6.15
N MET A 36 15.51 -6.11 5.56
CA MET A 36 15.66 -4.67 5.65
C MET A 36 14.69 -4.11 6.67
N ARG A 37 15.14 -3.08 7.38
CA ARG A 37 14.23 -2.20 8.10
C ARG A 37 13.42 -1.38 7.09
N LEU A 38 12.13 -1.20 7.35
CA LEU A 38 11.28 -0.28 6.59
C LEU A 38 11.83 1.16 6.69
N PRO A 39 11.59 2.01 5.67
CA PRO A 39 11.97 3.42 5.68
C PRO A 39 11.36 4.18 6.86
N SER A 40 11.92 5.34 7.21
CA SER A 40 11.45 6.07 8.40
C SER A 40 9.99 6.55 8.29
N TYR A 41 9.58 7.02 7.11
CA TYR A 41 8.20 7.43 6.84
C TYR A 41 7.20 6.27 6.98
N GLU A 42 7.63 5.06 6.63
CA GLU A 42 6.79 3.87 6.68
C GLU A 42 6.64 3.37 8.13
N ILE A 43 7.71 3.47 8.91
CA ILE A 43 7.64 3.18 10.35
C ILE A 43 6.69 4.14 11.06
N GLU A 44 6.68 5.42 10.68
CA GLU A 44 5.73 6.40 11.22
C GLU A 44 4.28 6.00 10.90
N PHE A 45 4.01 5.61 9.65
CA PHE A 45 2.72 5.04 9.25
C PHE A 45 2.34 3.80 10.05
N MET A 46 3.27 2.86 10.26
CA MET A 46 3.00 1.64 11.01
C MET A 46 2.71 1.90 12.49
N GLU A 47 3.38 2.87 13.13
CA GLU A 47 3.06 3.29 14.50
C GLU A 47 1.69 3.96 14.58
N TRP A 48 1.30 4.75 13.58
CA TRP A 48 -0.07 5.25 13.47
C TRP A 48 -1.08 4.11 13.32
N LEU A 49 -0.81 3.14 12.44
CA LEU A 49 -1.67 1.98 12.18
C LEU A 49 -1.88 1.13 13.43
N LYS A 50 -0.83 0.95 14.24
CA LYS A 50 -0.88 0.23 15.52
C LYS A 50 -1.94 0.78 16.48
N THR A 51 -2.18 2.09 16.44
CA THR A 51 -3.19 2.75 17.28
C THR A 51 -4.55 2.86 16.59
N SER A 52 -4.56 3.01 15.27
CA SER A 52 -5.75 3.32 14.48
C SER A 52 -6.51 2.07 14.03
N ASP A 53 -5.79 0.99 13.69
CA ASP A 53 -6.34 -0.34 13.39
C ASP A 53 -5.48 -1.47 14.00
N PRO A 54 -5.49 -1.64 15.34
CA PRO A 54 -4.68 -2.67 16.00
C PRO A 54 -4.83 -4.08 15.44
N PRO A 55 -6.03 -4.56 15.01
CA PRO A 55 -6.17 -5.88 14.40
C PRO A 55 -5.31 -6.06 13.15
N VAL A 56 -5.26 -5.07 12.26
CA VAL A 56 -4.48 -5.11 11.02
C VAL A 56 -2.99 -5.07 11.32
N TRP A 57 -2.57 -4.18 12.23
CA TRP A 57 -1.18 -4.13 12.67
C TRP A 57 -0.74 -5.46 13.29
N ASN A 58 -1.60 -6.09 14.09
CA ASN A 58 -1.32 -7.40 14.67
C ASN A 58 -1.23 -8.49 13.60
N ASP A 59 -2.09 -8.48 12.58
CA ASP A 59 -2.03 -9.44 11.48
C ASP A 59 -0.67 -9.39 10.77
N LEU A 60 -0.13 -8.18 10.56
CA LEU A 60 1.18 -7.96 9.94
C LEU A 60 2.36 -8.36 10.84
N TRP A 61 2.30 -8.02 12.14
CA TRP A 61 3.50 -8.02 12.99
C TRP A 61 3.47 -8.98 14.19
N SER A 62 2.30 -9.43 14.65
CA SER A 62 2.17 -10.14 15.95
C SER A 62 2.84 -11.52 15.97
N ASN A 63 3.02 -12.14 14.81
CA ASN A 63 3.68 -13.44 14.67
C ASN A 63 5.17 -13.34 14.30
N SER A 64 5.72 -12.12 14.20
CA SER A 64 7.13 -11.94 13.88
C SER A 64 7.99 -12.27 15.11
N PRO A 65 8.93 -13.25 15.02
CA PRO A 65 9.89 -13.50 16.08
C PRO A 65 10.92 -12.37 16.20
N ASP A 66 11.02 -11.51 15.18
CA ASP A 66 11.91 -10.37 15.09
C ASP A 66 11.27 -9.07 15.63
N GLU A 67 12.10 -8.04 15.76
CA GLU A 67 11.60 -6.68 15.99
C GLU A 67 10.67 -6.27 14.84
N PRO A 68 9.53 -5.59 15.10
CA PRO A 68 8.64 -5.12 14.04
C PRO A 68 9.35 -4.25 13.01
N TYR A 69 8.75 -4.15 11.82
CA TYR A 69 9.19 -3.29 10.71
C TYR A 69 10.47 -3.74 10.01
N TYR A 70 10.83 -5.01 10.18
CA TYR A 70 11.81 -5.68 9.34
C TYR A 70 11.08 -6.59 8.35
N VAL A 71 11.39 -6.44 7.06
CA VAL A 71 10.81 -7.22 5.96
C VAL A 71 11.93 -7.83 5.11
N SER A 72 11.61 -8.87 4.35
CA SER A 72 12.58 -9.48 3.42
C SER A 72 13.16 -8.44 2.47
N LEU A 73 14.48 -8.51 2.23
CA LEU A 73 15.15 -7.66 1.24
C LEU A 73 14.63 -7.88 -0.19
N ALA A 74 13.90 -8.97 -0.43
CA ALA A 74 13.16 -9.19 -1.66
C ALA A 74 12.19 -8.04 -1.99
N PHE A 75 11.67 -7.32 -0.98
CA PHE A 75 10.76 -6.19 -1.17
C PHE A 75 11.45 -4.84 -1.37
N LEU A 76 12.79 -4.81 -1.52
CA LEU A 76 13.54 -3.55 -1.65
C LEU A 76 12.99 -2.64 -2.76
N SER A 77 12.65 -3.21 -3.93
CA SER A 77 12.08 -2.47 -5.06
C SER A 77 10.75 -1.76 -4.73
N GLU A 78 10.00 -2.23 -3.72
CA GLU A 78 8.72 -1.65 -3.33
C GLU A 78 8.86 -0.35 -2.52
N VAL A 79 10.06 -0.04 -2.00
CA VAL A 79 10.31 1.14 -1.17
C VAL A 79 11.41 2.07 -1.71
N THR A 80 11.82 1.86 -2.96
CA THR A 80 12.93 2.58 -3.63
C THR A 80 12.49 3.26 -4.93
N GLY A 81 13.30 4.20 -5.42
CA GLY A 81 13.07 4.87 -6.70
C GLY A 81 11.74 5.63 -6.72
N ASP A 82 10.92 5.39 -7.75
CA ASP A 82 9.60 6.02 -7.89
C ASP A 82 8.59 5.60 -6.80
N ASN A 83 8.84 4.45 -6.15
CA ASN A 83 8.02 3.99 -5.02
C ASN A 83 8.49 4.56 -3.67
N ALA A 84 9.62 5.28 -3.64
CA ALA A 84 10.13 5.87 -2.41
C ALA A 84 9.14 6.94 -1.89
N GLY A 85 8.47 6.64 -0.78
CA GLY A 85 7.46 7.50 -0.17
C GLY A 85 6.02 7.17 -0.57
N ALA A 86 5.80 6.17 -1.44
CA ALA A 86 4.46 5.75 -1.86
C ALA A 86 3.72 4.90 -0.81
N GLY A 87 4.46 4.36 0.17
CA GLY A 87 3.95 3.44 1.19
C GLY A 87 4.15 1.98 0.83
N TRP A 88 4.35 1.12 1.84
CA TRP A 88 4.46 -0.33 1.62
C TRP A 88 3.07 -0.97 1.63
N ILE A 89 2.49 -1.09 0.43
CA ILE A 89 1.06 -1.40 0.25
C ILE A 89 0.65 -2.71 0.93
N ILE A 90 -0.40 -2.64 1.76
CA ILE A 90 -0.93 -3.79 2.52
C ILE A 90 -1.92 -4.58 1.64
N ARG A 91 -1.61 -5.85 1.37
CA ARG A 91 -2.42 -6.71 0.47
C ARG A 91 -2.42 -8.21 0.78
N ASP A 92 -1.75 -8.62 1.85
CA ASP A 92 -1.47 -10.01 2.22
C ASP A 92 -1.93 -10.34 3.66
N LEU A 93 -2.98 -9.66 4.12
CA LEU A 93 -3.60 -9.93 5.43
C LEU A 93 -4.22 -11.32 5.45
N VAL A 94 -3.99 -12.05 6.54
CA VAL A 94 -4.39 -13.46 6.70
C VAL A 94 -5.62 -13.59 7.60
N SER A 95 -5.65 -12.82 8.69
CA SER A 95 -6.69 -12.91 9.72
C SER A 95 -7.76 -11.82 9.57
N THR A 96 -7.46 -10.78 8.79
CA THR A 96 -8.30 -9.61 8.56
C THR A 96 -8.56 -9.40 7.07
N GLU A 97 -9.64 -8.70 6.74
CA GLU A 97 -10.00 -8.44 5.34
C GLU A 97 -8.99 -7.51 4.67
N ASN A 98 -8.59 -7.87 3.45
CA ASN A 98 -7.79 -7.00 2.61
C ASN A 98 -8.64 -5.88 2.02
N PHE A 99 -8.11 -4.67 2.06
CA PHE A 99 -8.72 -3.48 1.49
C PHE A 99 -7.74 -2.82 0.51
N TYR A 100 -7.34 -3.62 -0.46
CA TYR A 100 -6.43 -3.27 -1.54
C TYR A 100 -7.19 -3.07 -2.84
N PHE A 101 -6.88 -2.00 -3.55
CA PHE A 101 -7.51 -1.61 -4.80
C PHE A 101 -6.47 -1.19 -5.84
N ALA A 102 -6.78 -1.44 -7.10
CA ALA A 102 -5.92 -1.12 -8.23
C ALA A 102 -6.80 -0.95 -9.48
N PRO A 103 -6.28 -0.45 -10.62
CA PRO A 103 -7.09 -0.22 -11.81
C PRO A 103 -7.86 -1.46 -12.29
N ALA A 104 -7.27 -2.66 -12.13
CA ALA A 104 -7.89 -3.94 -12.47
C ALA A 104 -9.14 -4.29 -11.65
N LEU A 105 -9.34 -3.65 -10.50
CA LEU A 105 -10.50 -3.84 -9.62
C LEU A 105 -11.59 -2.78 -9.83
N LEU A 106 -11.41 -1.89 -10.80
CA LEU A 106 -12.44 -0.93 -11.23
C LEU A 106 -13.32 -1.56 -12.30
N ILE A 107 -14.64 -1.43 -12.15
CA ILE A 107 -15.59 -2.06 -13.06
C ILE A 107 -15.75 -1.15 -14.30
N GLU A 108 -15.05 -1.47 -15.40
CA GLU A 108 -14.80 -0.62 -16.59
C GLU A 108 -15.96 0.25 -17.10
N LYS A 109 -17.22 -0.19 -17.03
CA LYS A 109 -18.36 0.58 -17.56
C LYS A 109 -18.97 1.52 -16.54
N GLU A 110 -19.11 1.04 -15.31
CA GLU A 110 -19.70 1.75 -14.19
C GLU A 110 -18.71 2.77 -13.61
N SER A 111 -17.43 2.43 -13.56
CA SER A 111 -16.39 3.24 -12.93
C SER A 111 -15.96 4.44 -13.77
N THR A 112 -15.91 4.31 -15.11
CA THR A 112 -15.36 5.35 -15.99
C THR A 112 -16.06 6.69 -15.81
N ALA A 113 -17.39 6.72 -15.90
CA ALA A 113 -18.15 7.97 -15.78
C ALA A 113 -17.99 8.63 -14.40
N PHE A 114 -17.93 7.82 -13.33
CA PHE A 114 -17.73 8.30 -11.97
C PHE A 114 -16.34 8.89 -11.77
N ILE A 115 -15.30 8.21 -12.27
CA ILE A 115 -13.91 8.64 -12.18
C ILE A 115 -13.68 9.90 -12.99
N ASP A 116 -14.19 9.98 -14.22
CA ASP A 116 -14.05 11.16 -15.08
C ASP A 116 -14.72 12.38 -14.44
N ALA A 117 -15.95 12.23 -13.93
CA ALA A 117 -16.62 13.30 -13.20
C ALA A 117 -15.83 13.73 -11.94
N SER A 118 -15.19 12.79 -11.25
CA SER A 118 -14.35 13.07 -10.07
C SER A 118 -13.08 13.82 -10.45
N LYS A 119 -12.40 13.41 -11.53
CA LYS A 119 -11.23 14.10 -12.08
C LYS A 119 -11.57 15.52 -12.53
N GLU A 120 -12.71 15.72 -13.20
CA GLU A 120 -13.17 17.06 -13.57
C GLU A 120 -13.42 17.97 -12.37
N ARG A 121 -14.04 17.44 -11.30
CA ARG A 121 -14.22 18.19 -10.05
C ARG A 121 -12.88 18.60 -9.44
N PHE A 122 -11.93 17.67 -9.38
CA PHE A 122 -10.58 17.97 -8.90
C PHE A 122 -9.90 19.06 -9.72
N LEU A 123 -9.97 19.00 -11.06
CA LEU A 123 -9.42 20.01 -11.97
C LEU A 123 -10.07 21.40 -11.80
N ARG A 124 -11.31 21.45 -11.31
CA ARG A 124 -12.01 22.70 -10.95
C ARG A 124 -11.68 23.21 -9.55
N ASN A 125 -10.78 22.54 -8.81
CA ASN A 125 -10.52 22.78 -7.38
C ASN A 125 -11.76 22.58 -6.49
N ASP A 126 -12.72 21.75 -6.92
CA ASP A 126 -13.84 21.34 -6.07
C ASP A 126 -13.38 20.26 -5.09
N SER A 127 -13.95 20.25 -3.88
CA SER A 127 -13.67 19.19 -2.90
C SER A 127 -14.25 17.85 -3.34
N LEU A 128 -13.42 16.80 -3.31
CA LEU A 128 -13.86 15.42 -3.51
C LEU A 128 -14.37 14.79 -2.22
N THR A 129 -15.35 13.90 -2.33
CA THR A 129 -15.68 12.99 -1.23
C THR A 129 -14.58 11.94 -1.08
N PRO A 130 -14.44 11.29 0.09
CA PRO A 130 -13.50 10.19 0.26
C PRO A 130 -13.66 9.07 -0.78
N ALA A 131 -14.90 8.75 -1.19
CA ALA A 131 -15.17 7.76 -2.24
C ALA A 131 -14.64 8.20 -3.61
N GLN A 132 -14.88 9.45 -3.99
CA GLN A 132 -14.37 10.00 -5.26
C GLN A 132 -12.84 10.04 -5.28
N LEU A 133 -12.24 10.47 -4.17
CA LEU A 133 -10.79 10.55 -4.04
C LEU A 133 -10.16 9.14 -4.11
N LEU A 134 -10.72 8.17 -3.38
CA LEU A 134 -10.26 6.78 -3.41
C LEU A 134 -10.37 6.17 -4.82
N ALA A 135 -11.49 6.39 -5.52
CA ALA A 135 -11.68 5.88 -6.88
C ALA A 135 -10.69 6.50 -7.88
N VAL A 136 -10.39 7.81 -7.74
CA VAL A 136 -9.38 8.47 -8.58
C VAL A 136 -8.00 7.88 -8.33
N GLU A 137 -7.59 7.70 -7.07
CA GLU A 137 -6.27 7.13 -6.75
C GLU A 137 -6.15 5.66 -7.19
N ALA A 138 -7.17 4.84 -6.94
CA ALA A 138 -7.21 3.46 -7.41
C ALA A 138 -7.17 3.36 -8.94
N SER A 139 -7.61 4.40 -9.67
CA SER A 139 -7.51 4.46 -11.15
C SER A 139 -6.11 4.79 -11.64
N MET A 140 -5.24 5.32 -10.78
CA MET A 140 -3.88 5.73 -11.11
C MET A 140 -2.83 4.70 -10.68
N GLY A 141 -3.15 3.84 -9.71
CA GLY A 141 -2.26 2.78 -9.26
C GLY A 141 -2.80 2.01 -8.05
N PRO A 142 -2.00 1.07 -7.52
CA PRO A 142 -2.32 0.34 -6.30
C PRO A 142 -2.51 1.26 -5.09
N VAL A 143 -3.50 0.95 -4.26
CA VAL A 143 -3.79 1.66 -3.01
C VAL A 143 -4.39 0.70 -2.00
N ASP A 144 -3.97 0.79 -0.75
CA ASP A 144 -4.73 0.24 0.38
C ASP A 144 -5.38 1.35 1.20
N ILE A 145 -6.46 1.01 1.91
CA ILE A 145 -7.23 2.02 2.65
C ILE A 145 -6.48 2.64 3.81
N TRP A 146 -5.45 1.98 4.35
CA TRP A 146 -4.74 2.45 5.53
C TRP A 146 -3.76 3.56 5.13
N HIS A 147 -2.96 3.34 4.08
CA HIS A 147 -2.13 4.38 3.50
C HIS A 147 -2.97 5.55 2.97
N PHE A 148 -4.10 5.24 2.33
CA PHE A 148 -5.05 6.26 1.89
C PHE A 148 -5.58 7.08 3.08
N ALA A 149 -6.02 6.42 4.16
CA ALA A 149 -6.51 7.07 5.37
C ALA A 149 -5.44 7.97 5.99
N TYR A 150 -4.21 7.47 6.11
CA TYR A 150 -3.08 8.18 6.71
C TYR A 150 -2.70 9.43 5.91
N ARG A 151 -2.55 9.30 4.57
CA ARG A 151 -2.17 10.44 3.70
C ARG A 151 -3.20 11.57 3.68
N HIS A 152 -4.48 11.23 3.84
CA HIS A 152 -5.59 12.20 3.77
C HIS A 152 -6.14 12.62 5.13
N ASP A 153 -5.50 12.23 6.23
CA ASP A 153 -5.95 12.50 7.60
C ASP A 153 -7.42 12.09 7.84
N LEU A 154 -7.78 10.89 7.36
CA LEU A 154 -9.13 10.33 7.48
C LEU A 154 -9.14 9.18 8.50
N SER A 155 -10.21 9.10 9.29
CA SER A 155 -10.42 7.90 10.10
C SER A 155 -10.70 6.67 9.22
N ILE A 156 -10.23 5.49 9.63
CA ILE A 156 -10.48 4.22 8.91
C ILE A 156 -11.97 3.96 8.72
N ASN A 157 -12.81 4.35 9.68
CA ASN A 157 -14.27 4.21 9.57
C ASN A 157 -14.89 5.07 8.46
N VAL A 158 -14.30 6.23 8.17
CA VAL A 158 -14.70 7.05 7.00
C VAL A 158 -14.31 6.33 5.71
N VAL A 159 -13.09 5.81 5.64
CA VAL A 159 -12.61 5.14 4.42
C VAL A 159 -13.35 3.82 4.16
N ARG A 160 -13.63 3.01 5.19
CA ARG A 160 -14.49 1.81 5.07
C ARG A 160 -15.92 2.11 4.64
N ARG A 161 -16.44 3.31 4.92
CA ARG A 161 -17.74 3.75 4.37
C ARG A 161 -17.62 4.12 2.90
N ALA A 162 -16.56 4.83 2.53
CA ALA A 162 -16.27 5.16 1.14
C ALA A 162 -16.12 3.90 0.27
N VAL A 163 -15.42 2.87 0.75
CA VAL A 163 -15.33 1.57 0.06
C VAL A 163 -16.72 0.97 -0.15
N ARG A 164 -17.55 0.94 0.90
CA ARG A 164 -18.92 0.41 0.79
C ARG A 164 -19.76 1.16 -0.23
N GLU A 165 -19.70 2.50 -0.26
CA GLU A 165 -20.37 3.30 -1.30
C GLU A 165 -19.91 2.89 -2.70
N LEU A 166 -18.59 2.76 -2.93
CA LEU A 166 -18.06 2.37 -4.24
C LEU A 166 -18.44 0.94 -4.64
N VAL A 167 -18.51 0.02 -3.68
CA VAL A 167 -18.93 -1.38 -3.92
C VAL A 167 -20.42 -1.44 -4.24
N ASP A 168 -21.26 -0.75 -3.45
CA ASP A 168 -22.71 -0.72 -3.62
C ASP A 168 -23.09 -0.07 -4.98
N ASP A 169 -22.37 0.98 -5.37
CA ASP A 169 -22.53 1.66 -6.67
C ASP A 169 -21.88 0.90 -7.84
N ARG A 170 -21.29 -0.27 -7.59
CA ARG A 170 -20.58 -1.10 -8.58
C ARG A 170 -19.45 -0.36 -9.30
N ILE A 171 -18.81 0.59 -8.63
CA ILE A 171 -17.61 1.28 -9.13
C ILE A 171 -16.38 0.41 -8.91
N LEU A 172 -16.34 -0.31 -7.80
CA LEU A 172 -15.17 -1.01 -7.32
C LEU A 172 -15.50 -2.44 -6.87
N LEU A 173 -14.64 -3.39 -7.24
CA LEU A 173 -14.71 -4.77 -6.79
C LEU A 173 -13.87 -4.94 -5.52
N HIS A 174 -14.50 -5.31 -4.40
CA HIS A 174 -13.79 -5.64 -3.16
C HIS A 174 -13.50 -7.14 -3.09
N VAL A 175 -12.21 -7.48 -3.04
CA VAL A 175 -11.72 -8.86 -2.87
C VAL A 175 -11.03 -8.92 -1.50
N PRO A 176 -11.69 -9.46 -0.46
CA PRO A 176 -11.16 -9.40 0.92
C PRO A 176 -10.08 -10.45 1.20
N ASP A 177 -10.02 -11.49 0.38
CA ASP A 177 -9.14 -12.64 0.56
C ASP A 177 -7.86 -12.49 -0.27
N ALA A 178 -6.71 -12.68 0.36
CA ALA A 178 -5.40 -12.50 -0.27
C ALA A 178 -5.13 -13.49 -1.40
N ASP A 179 -5.56 -14.75 -1.24
CA ASP A 179 -5.38 -15.79 -2.26
C ASP A 179 -6.20 -15.46 -3.51
N HIS A 180 -7.42 -14.95 -3.35
CA HIS A 180 -8.23 -14.47 -4.46
C HIS A 180 -7.67 -13.18 -5.08
N LEU A 181 -7.14 -12.25 -4.28
CA LEU A 181 -6.51 -11.02 -4.79
C LEU A 181 -5.36 -11.34 -5.75
N SER A 182 -4.54 -12.33 -5.44
CA SER A 182 -3.40 -12.74 -6.28
C SER A 182 -3.80 -13.11 -7.72
N GLN A 183 -5.05 -13.53 -7.95
CA GLN A 183 -5.55 -13.90 -9.29
C GLN A 183 -5.78 -12.70 -10.21
N PHE A 184 -5.82 -11.48 -9.67
CA PHE A 184 -6.03 -10.24 -10.42
C PHE A 184 -4.71 -9.55 -10.80
N PHE A 185 -3.59 -10.02 -10.28
CA PHE A 185 -2.26 -9.44 -10.50
C PHE A 185 -1.35 -10.55 -11.00
N ASP A 186 -1.22 -10.66 -12.33
CA ASP A 186 -0.26 -11.58 -12.93
C ASP A 186 1.14 -11.30 -12.35
N VAL A 187 1.73 -12.35 -11.78
CA VAL A 187 3.12 -12.37 -11.34
C VAL A 187 3.97 -12.56 -12.59
N ASP A 188 4.43 -11.47 -13.17
CA ASP A 188 5.57 -11.49 -14.10
C ASP A 188 6.89 -11.59 -13.31
#